data_AF-A0A9X0CAE4-F1
#
_entry.id   AF-A0A9X0CAE4-F1
#
_cell.length_a   1.000
_cell.length_b   1.000
_cell.length_c   1.000
_cell.angle_alpha   90.00
_cell.angle_beta   90.00
_cell.angle_gamma   90.00
#
_symmetry.space_group_name_H-M   'P 1'
#
loop_
_entity.id
_entity.type
_entity.pdbx_description
1 polymer ?
#
loop_
_entity_poly.entity_id
_entity_poly.type
_entity_poly.pdbx_seq_one_letter_code
_entity_poly.pdbx_strand_id
1 'polypeptide(L)'
;MEENSSVALLEHALGHRSTANVTASSCLEVICAWPVSGQYGPGTRFLYYILIISCVLVRKAQWLRAGCVSAVLVFSAVAALHAIVLATLHADGAVDLDIYGMFQLCAIGVLTGPVIFRLSEDFWSTPGRGVIFLWTVTLLAGLLSLVIEFMRVTATICPSDDPASISWATGGMFTYGSNCSTACTPEHGPISSLRLGPADNIYVVPVPTELSTGTTTLIAAGCCLTLLLLLVATFKILDTRLGFSGKFKLVLEIWGDLLILPIFTALMLAVLVKGEMNFWSLQMKYQTEAMQSIVGQWAPVVGTALAILGAICWKNEDS
;
A
#
# COMPACT_ATOMS: atom_id res chain seq x y z
N MET A 1 21.26 -0.74 34.21
CA MET A 1 19.87 -0.23 34.27
C MET A 1 19.40 0.01 32.84
N GLU A 2 19.51 -1.01 31.98
CA GLU A 2 19.37 -0.89 30.52
C GLU A 2 18.77 -2.15 29.88
N GLU A 3 18.35 -3.13 30.70
CA GLU A 3 17.86 -4.43 30.23
C GLU A 3 16.31 -4.51 30.28
N ASN A 4 15.64 -3.51 30.87
CA ASN A 4 14.20 -3.53 31.10
C ASN A 4 13.37 -2.83 30.00
N SER A 5 14.02 -2.18 29.02
CA SER A 5 13.33 -1.45 27.94
C SER A 5 13.04 -2.33 26.73
N SER A 6 13.94 -3.25 26.41
CA SER A 6 13.79 -4.23 25.33
C SER A 6 12.74 -5.30 25.64
N VAL A 7 12.56 -5.66 26.91
CA VAL A 7 11.51 -6.60 27.35
C VAL A 7 10.12 -5.95 27.26
N ALA A 8 9.98 -4.67 27.59
CA ALA A 8 8.71 -3.94 27.48
C ALA A 8 8.27 -3.75 26.01
N LEU A 9 9.22 -3.50 25.09
CA LEU A 9 8.96 -3.45 23.65
C LEU A 9 8.60 -4.83 23.07
N LEU A 10 9.20 -5.91 23.58
CA LEU A 10 8.85 -7.27 23.19
C LEU A 10 7.46 -7.69 23.70
N GLU A 11 7.09 -7.30 24.93
CA GLU A 11 5.77 -7.59 25.49
C GLU A 11 4.65 -6.83 24.75
N HIS A 12 4.90 -5.60 24.31
CA HIS A 12 3.94 -4.86 23.48
C HIS A 12 3.78 -5.45 22.07
N ALA A 13 4.82 -6.11 21.54
CA ALA A 13 4.78 -6.79 20.24
C ALA A 13 4.21 -8.23 20.30
N LEU A 14 4.19 -8.86 21.49
CA LEU A 14 3.75 -10.24 21.69
C LEU A 14 2.40 -10.37 22.42
N GLY A 15 1.74 -9.26 22.76
CA GLY A 15 0.46 -9.22 23.47
C GLY A 15 -0.76 -9.76 22.70
N HIS A 16 -0.61 -10.18 21.45
CA HIS A 16 -1.70 -10.81 20.70
C HIS A 16 -1.57 -12.34 20.71
N ARG A 17 -1.75 -12.95 21.89
CA ARG A 17 -1.94 -14.41 22.00
C ARG A 17 -3.24 -14.71 22.72
N SER A 18 -4.25 -15.06 21.92
CA SER A 18 -5.55 -15.57 22.38
C SER A 18 -5.37 -16.68 23.42
N THR A 19 -5.94 -16.46 24.59
CA THR A 19 -6.23 -17.50 25.57
C THR A 19 -7.45 -18.28 25.08
N ALA A 20 -7.20 -19.40 24.40
CA ALA A 20 -8.24 -20.38 24.11
C ALA A 20 -8.51 -21.21 25.38
N ASN A 21 -9.56 -20.89 26.15
CA ASN A 21 -10.46 -21.90 26.69
C ASN A 21 -11.79 -21.33 27.26
N VAL A 22 -12.90 -21.90 26.75
CA VAL A 22 -14.29 -21.91 27.24
C VAL A 22 -15.14 -20.63 27.02
N THR A 23 -16.14 -20.77 26.13
CA THR A 23 -17.16 -19.80 25.66
C THR A 23 -16.61 -18.48 25.09
N ALA A 24 -16.00 -18.55 23.91
CA ALA A 24 -15.74 -17.35 23.12
C ALA A 24 -17.05 -16.78 22.57
N SER A 25 -17.72 -15.91 23.35
CA SER A 25 -18.35 -14.76 22.70
C SER A 25 -17.19 -14.00 22.05
N SER A 26 -17.01 -14.17 20.73
CA SER A 26 -15.99 -13.41 20.00
C SER A 26 -16.28 -11.93 20.19
N CYS A 27 -15.52 -11.26 21.05
CA CYS A 27 -15.67 -9.83 21.29
C CYS A 27 -15.54 -9.11 19.95
N LEU A 28 -16.50 -8.25 19.65
CA LEU A 28 -16.53 -7.49 18.41
C LEU A 28 -15.51 -6.36 18.50
N GLU A 29 -14.43 -6.47 17.72
CA GLU A 29 -13.43 -5.42 17.57
C GLU A 29 -13.79 -4.49 16.42
N VAL A 30 -13.82 -3.19 16.71
CA VAL A 30 -14.19 -2.12 15.78
C VAL A 30 -13.13 -1.03 15.73
N ILE A 31 -13.05 -0.37 14.60
CA ILE A 31 -12.21 0.81 14.37
C ILE A 31 -13.09 1.99 13.99
N CYS A 32 -12.67 3.18 14.41
CA CYS A 32 -13.23 4.42 13.91
C CYS A 32 -12.49 4.81 12.63
N ALA A 33 -13.19 4.93 11.51
CA ALA A 33 -12.52 5.07 10.23
C ALA A 33 -13.23 5.97 9.23
N TRP A 34 -12.43 6.68 8.43
CA TRP A 34 -12.91 7.34 7.21
C TRP A 34 -13.02 6.32 6.08
N PRO A 35 -14.10 6.35 5.30
CA PRO A 35 -14.33 5.37 4.25
C PRO A 35 -13.30 5.50 3.14
N VAL A 36 -13.08 4.38 2.44
CA VAL A 36 -12.19 4.33 1.27
C VAL A 36 -12.64 5.39 0.26
N SER A 37 -11.71 6.23 -0.17
CA SER A 37 -11.93 7.26 -1.16
C SER A 37 -12.17 6.66 -2.55
N GLY A 38 -12.89 7.41 -3.38
CA GLY A 38 -13.20 7.00 -4.74
C GLY A 38 -11.95 6.74 -5.60
N GLN A 39 -10.80 7.30 -5.24
CA GLN A 39 -9.52 7.06 -5.92
C GLN A 39 -9.09 5.60 -5.83
N TYR A 40 -9.34 4.92 -4.72
CA TYR A 40 -9.05 3.49 -4.53
C TYR A 40 -10.28 2.60 -4.82
N GLY A 41 -11.31 3.17 -5.43
CA GLY A 41 -12.49 2.46 -5.90
C GLY A 41 -12.16 1.39 -6.97
N PRO A 42 -13.12 0.52 -7.29
CA PRO A 42 -12.91 -0.59 -8.23
C PRO A 42 -12.46 -0.11 -9.61
N GLY A 43 -12.97 1.02 -10.11
CA GLY A 43 -12.60 1.56 -11.42
C GLY A 43 -11.10 1.80 -11.57
N THR A 44 -10.49 2.53 -10.63
CA THR A 44 -9.05 2.82 -10.65
C THR A 44 -8.22 1.56 -10.46
N ARG A 45 -8.64 0.66 -9.57
CA ARG A 45 -7.93 -0.62 -9.33
C ARG A 45 -7.92 -1.50 -10.57
N PHE A 46 -9.06 -1.70 -11.23
CA PHE A 46 -9.13 -2.47 -12.47
C PHE A 46 -8.32 -1.83 -13.60
N LEU A 47 -8.36 -0.50 -13.73
CA LEU A 47 -7.53 0.21 -14.70
C LEU A 47 -6.04 -0.07 -14.45
N TYR A 48 -5.59 0.01 -13.20
CA TYR A 48 -4.21 -0.28 -12.83
C TYR A 48 -3.81 -1.73 -13.17
N TYR A 49 -4.69 -2.70 -12.91
CA TYR A 49 -4.43 -4.11 -13.26
C TYR A 49 -4.33 -4.32 -14.78
N ILE A 50 -5.21 -3.70 -15.56
CA ILE A 50 -5.16 -3.75 -17.03
C ILE A 50 -3.86 -3.12 -17.55
N LEU A 51 -3.42 -2.01 -16.97
CA LEU A 51 -2.14 -1.37 -17.33
C LEU A 51 -0.96 -2.30 -17.07
N ILE A 52 -0.92 -2.97 -15.91
CA ILE A 52 0.13 -3.95 -15.58
C ILE A 52 0.14 -5.12 -16.57
N ILE A 53 -1.02 -5.70 -16.84
CA ILE A 53 -1.16 -6.80 -17.80
C ILE A 53 -0.69 -6.34 -19.19
N SER A 54 -1.06 -5.12 -19.59
CA SER A 54 -0.65 -4.53 -20.87
C SER A 54 0.87 -4.34 -20.96
N CYS A 55 1.52 -3.89 -19.88
CA CYS A 55 2.99 -3.79 -19.81
C CYS A 55 3.69 -5.13 -20.08
N VAL A 56 3.09 -6.25 -19.66
CA VAL A 56 3.68 -7.59 -19.78
C VAL A 56 3.37 -8.25 -21.13
N LEU A 57 2.14 -8.08 -21.63
CA LEU A 57 1.65 -8.74 -22.85
C LEU A 57 1.99 -7.97 -24.13
N VAL A 58 1.95 -6.64 -24.11
CA VAL A 58 2.11 -5.78 -25.29
C VAL A 58 3.59 -5.47 -25.53
N ARG A 59 4.38 -6.50 -25.81
CA ARG A 59 5.84 -6.36 -25.98
C ARG A 59 6.25 -5.78 -27.33
N LYS A 60 5.40 -5.91 -28.36
CA LYS A 60 5.74 -5.53 -29.74
C LYS A 60 5.48 -4.06 -30.08
N ALA A 61 4.65 -3.37 -29.29
CA ALA A 61 4.34 -1.96 -29.51
C ALA A 61 5.08 -1.09 -28.48
N GLN A 62 6.28 -0.64 -28.82
CA GLN A 62 7.16 0.11 -27.90
C GLN A 62 6.51 1.39 -27.36
N TRP A 63 5.76 2.11 -28.20
CA TRP A 63 5.04 3.33 -27.81
C TRP A 63 3.98 3.06 -26.74
N LEU A 64 3.21 1.98 -26.89
CA LEU A 64 2.15 1.61 -25.96
C LEU A 64 2.75 1.07 -24.65
N ARG A 65 3.81 0.27 -24.75
CA ARG A 65 4.56 -0.24 -23.59
C ARG A 65 5.12 0.90 -22.75
N ALA A 66 5.77 1.88 -23.35
CA ALA A 66 6.32 3.03 -22.64
C ALA A 66 5.24 3.83 -21.91
N GLY A 67 4.10 4.06 -22.57
CA GLY A 67 2.94 4.72 -21.96
C GLY A 67 2.34 3.93 -20.78
N CYS A 68 2.14 2.62 -20.94
CA CYS A 68 1.62 1.78 -19.87
C CYS A 68 2.58 1.71 -18.67
N VAL A 69 3.88 1.55 -18.90
CA VAL A 69 4.86 1.53 -17.81
C VAL A 69 4.88 2.86 -17.08
N SER A 70 4.91 3.98 -17.81
CA SER A 70 4.84 5.32 -17.20
C SER A 70 3.58 5.47 -16.34
N ALA A 71 2.41 5.06 -16.85
CA ALA A 71 1.17 5.11 -16.08
C ALA A 71 1.24 4.26 -14.80
N VAL A 72 1.73 3.02 -14.88
CA VAL A 72 1.90 2.14 -13.71
C VAL A 72 2.83 2.76 -12.66
N LEU A 73 3.94 3.36 -13.07
CA LEU A 73 4.86 4.04 -12.17
C LEU A 73 4.19 5.25 -11.50
N VAL A 74 3.40 6.03 -12.24
CA VAL A 74 2.67 7.19 -11.70
C VAL A 74 1.60 6.76 -10.70
N PHE A 75 0.79 5.74 -10.98
CA PHE A 75 -0.24 5.26 -10.05
C PHE A 75 0.34 4.83 -8.70
N SER A 76 1.44 4.07 -8.73
CA SER A 76 2.13 3.62 -7.52
C SER A 76 2.85 4.77 -6.79
N ALA A 77 3.42 5.73 -7.52
CA ALA A 77 4.04 6.92 -6.91
C ALA A 77 3.01 7.86 -6.27
N VAL A 78 1.84 8.05 -6.88
CA VAL A 78 0.72 8.81 -6.30
C VAL A 78 0.28 8.19 -4.98
N ALA A 79 0.07 6.88 -4.96
CA ALA A 79 -0.29 6.14 -3.76
C ALA A 79 0.78 6.29 -2.65
N ALA A 80 2.07 6.24 -3.01
CA ALA A 80 3.15 6.42 -2.07
C ALA A 80 3.20 7.84 -1.48
N LEU A 81 3.01 8.88 -2.30
CA LEU A 81 2.94 10.26 -1.82
C LEU A 81 1.71 10.48 -0.93
N HIS A 82 0.57 9.92 -1.30
CA HIS A 82 -0.62 9.98 -0.46
C HIS A 82 -0.36 9.32 0.90
N ALA A 83 0.36 8.19 0.93
CA ALA A 83 0.71 7.54 2.20
C ALA A 83 1.62 8.41 3.07
N ILE A 84 2.58 9.12 2.47
CA ILE A 84 3.43 10.07 3.20
C ILE A 84 2.59 11.19 3.80
N VAL A 85 1.70 11.80 3.00
CA VAL A 85 0.83 12.89 3.44
C VAL A 85 -0.13 12.43 4.55
N LEU A 86 -0.70 11.24 4.42
CA LEU A 86 -1.57 10.68 5.45
C LEU A 86 -0.80 10.44 6.76
N ALA A 87 0.42 9.91 6.68
CA ALA A 87 1.24 9.65 7.86
C ALA A 87 1.74 10.92 8.55
N THR A 88 1.94 12.02 7.82
CA THR A 88 2.35 13.32 8.37
C THR A 88 1.17 14.10 8.96
N LEU A 89 -0.03 13.93 8.39
CA LEU A 89 -1.26 14.56 8.83
C LEU A 89 -2.18 13.58 9.56
N HIS A 90 -1.57 12.68 10.34
CA HIS A 90 -2.26 11.66 11.11
C HIS A 90 -3.23 12.28 12.13
N ALA A 91 -4.39 11.65 12.29
CA ALA A 91 -5.40 12.03 13.28
C ALA A 91 -5.57 10.88 14.28
N ASP A 92 -5.23 11.12 15.54
CA ASP A 92 -5.32 10.11 16.58
C ASP A 92 -6.77 9.65 16.82
N GLY A 93 -6.95 8.37 17.08
CA GLY A 93 -8.25 7.78 17.40
C GLY A 93 -9.12 7.43 16.19
N ALA A 94 -8.63 7.64 14.97
CA ALA A 94 -9.25 7.13 13.75
C ALA A 94 -8.23 6.73 12.69
N VAL A 95 -8.69 5.98 11.69
CA VAL A 95 -7.87 5.51 10.59
C VAL A 95 -8.53 5.85 9.25
N ASP A 96 -7.74 6.32 8.28
CA ASP A 96 -8.23 6.45 6.91
C ASP A 96 -8.07 5.11 6.19
N LEU A 97 -9.18 4.51 5.73
CA LEU A 97 -9.14 3.21 5.05
C LEU A 97 -8.40 3.24 3.71
N ASP A 98 -8.03 4.43 3.22
CA ASP A 98 -7.14 4.59 2.07
C ASP A 98 -5.78 3.93 2.27
N ILE A 99 -5.34 3.67 3.52
CA ILE A 99 -4.10 2.92 3.80
C ILE A 99 -4.06 1.56 3.08
N TYR A 100 -5.22 0.89 2.95
CA TYR A 100 -5.31 -0.39 2.23
C TYR A 100 -5.22 -0.19 0.71
N GLY A 101 -5.83 0.88 0.19
CA GLY A 101 -5.76 1.28 -1.23
C GLY A 101 -4.34 1.62 -1.66
N MET A 102 -3.68 2.45 -0.87
CA MET A 102 -2.30 2.85 -1.06
C MET A 102 -1.37 1.65 -0.98
N PHE A 103 -1.52 0.81 0.04
CA PHE A 103 -0.77 -0.43 0.19
C PHE A 103 -0.89 -1.32 -1.05
N GLN A 104 -2.11 -1.55 -1.54
CA GLN A 104 -2.35 -2.42 -2.69
C GLN A 104 -1.61 -1.93 -3.95
N LEU A 105 -1.75 -0.64 -4.29
CA LEU A 105 -1.10 -0.07 -5.47
C LEU A 105 0.43 -0.06 -5.34
N CYS A 106 0.94 0.32 -4.17
CA CYS A 106 2.37 0.32 -3.87
C CYS A 106 2.96 -1.09 -3.92
N ALA A 107 2.39 -2.05 -3.19
CA ALA A 107 2.90 -3.42 -3.12
C ALA A 107 2.91 -4.10 -4.49
N ILE A 108 1.83 -3.98 -5.26
CA ILE A 108 1.79 -4.49 -6.64
C ILE A 108 2.82 -3.78 -7.51
N GLY A 109 2.99 -2.47 -7.37
CA GLY A 109 4.01 -1.70 -8.09
C GLY A 109 5.43 -2.20 -7.81
N VAL A 110 5.77 -2.42 -6.53
CA VAL A 110 7.07 -2.96 -6.10
C VAL A 110 7.29 -4.37 -6.62
N LEU A 111 6.29 -5.24 -6.58
CA LEU A 111 6.43 -6.63 -7.03
C LEU A 111 6.50 -6.74 -8.57
N THR A 112 5.86 -5.82 -9.27
CA THR A 112 5.85 -5.79 -10.75
C THR A 112 7.07 -5.05 -11.32
N GLY A 113 7.61 -4.06 -10.61
CA GLY A 113 8.74 -3.23 -11.04
C GLY A 113 9.95 -4.04 -11.54
N PRO A 114 10.51 -4.99 -10.75
CA PRO A 114 11.61 -5.84 -11.20
C PRO A 114 11.31 -6.62 -12.48
N VAL A 115 10.07 -7.07 -12.67
CA VAL A 115 9.64 -7.77 -13.89
C VAL A 115 9.62 -6.83 -15.08
N ILE A 116 9.05 -5.62 -14.93
CA ILE A 116 8.97 -4.62 -15.99
C ILE A 116 10.37 -4.11 -16.38
N PHE A 117 11.20 -3.76 -15.40
CA PHE A 117 12.52 -3.19 -15.66
C PHE A 117 13.48 -4.20 -16.28
N ARG A 118 13.41 -5.48 -15.90
CA ARG A 118 14.22 -6.53 -16.55
C ARG A 118 13.83 -6.76 -18.01
N LEU A 119 12.56 -6.60 -18.36
CA LEU A 119 12.06 -6.79 -19.72
C LEU A 119 12.32 -5.59 -20.65
N SER A 120 13.00 -4.54 -20.19
CA SER A 120 13.18 -3.32 -20.96
C SER A 120 14.58 -2.73 -20.86
N GLU A 121 15.36 -2.88 -21.92
CA GLU A 121 16.69 -2.27 -22.05
C GLU A 121 16.66 -0.74 -21.96
N ASP A 122 15.60 -0.10 -22.46
CA ASP A 122 15.44 1.37 -22.47
C ASP A 122 15.46 2.00 -21.07
N PHE A 123 15.00 1.27 -20.05
CA PHE A 123 14.92 1.75 -18.67
C PHE A 123 16.28 1.73 -17.96
N TRP A 124 17.23 0.94 -18.47
CA TRP A 124 18.61 0.90 -17.99
C TRP A 124 19.52 1.92 -18.67
N SER A 125 18.98 2.70 -19.62
CA SER A 125 19.65 3.86 -20.19
C SER A 125 19.84 4.97 -19.14
N THR A 126 20.83 5.85 -19.33
CA THR A 126 21.12 7.04 -18.47
C THR A 126 19.86 7.78 -18.00
N PRO A 127 18.97 8.27 -18.89
CA PRO A 127 17.78 9.02 -18.47
C PRO A 127 16.74 8.17 -17.73
N GLY A 128 16.59 6.89 -18.09
CA GLY A 128 15.63 5.98 -17.43
C GLY A 128 16.01 5.65 -15.99
N ARG A 129 17.31 5.58 -15.69
CA ARG A 129 17.82 5.23 -14.35
C ARG A 129 17.47 6.27 -13.30
N GLY A 130 17.54 7.56 -13.63
CA GLY A 130 17.15 8.63 -12.71
C GLY A 130 15.68 8.55 -12.29
N VAL A 131 14.79 8.23 -13.24
CA VAL A 131 13.35 8.07 -12.99
C VAL A 131 13.09 6.85 -12.09
N ILE A 132 13.75 5.71 -12.35
CA ILE A 132 13.60 4.51 -11.52
C ILE A 132 14.11 4.75 -10.10
N PHE A 133 15.25 5.44 -9.96
CA PHE A 133 15.79 5.79 -8.65
C PHE A 133 14.79 6.66 -7.86
N LEU A 134 14.30 7.74 -8.48
CA LEU A 134 13.30 8.63 -7.86
C LEU A 134 12.02 7.87 -7.48
N TRP A 135 11.51 7.02 -8.37
CA TRP A 135 10.34 6.18 -8.14
C TRP A 135 10.57 5.21 -6.96
N THR A 136 11.73 4.56 -6.91
CA THR A 136 12.09 3.59 -5.86
C THR A 136 12.19 4.27 -4.48
N VAL A 137 12.84 5.44 -4.40
CA VAL A 137 12.92 6.23 -3.16
C VAL A 137 11.54 6.69 -2.71
N THR A 138 10.71 7.17 -3.65
CA THR A 138 9.34 7.64 -3.35
C THR A 138 8.48 6.50 -2.78
N LEU A 139 8.52 5.32 -3.40
CA LEU A 139 7.80 4.14 -2.90
C LEU A 139 8.34 3.62 -1.57
N LEU A 140 9.65 3.69 -1.34
CA LEU A 140 10.24 3.26 -0.08
C LEU A 140 9.74 4.16 1.06
N ALA A 141 9.75 5.47 0.86
CA ALA A 141 9.20 6.43 1.80
C ALA A 141 7.71 6.18 2.05
N GLY A 142 6.91 6.00 0.98
CA GLY A 142 5.48 5.71 1.10
C GLY A 142 5.15 4.40 1.81
N LEU A 143 5.85 3.30 1.51
CA LEU A 143 5.64 2.02 2.20
C LEU A 143 6.08 2.09 3.66
N LEU A 144 7.13 2.83 4.00
CA LEU A 144 7.53 3.05 5.40
C LEU A 144 6.46 3.86 6.14
N SER A 145 5.90 4.89 5.51
CA SER A 145 4.75 5.63 6.04
C SER A 145 3.53 4.73 6.25
N LEU A 146 3.22 3.82 5.32
CA LEU A 146 2.15 2.84 5.50
C LEU A 146 2.41 1.88 6.65
N VAL A 147 3.64 1.37 6.80
CA VAL A 147 4.02 0.53 7.95
C VAL A 147 3.74 1.27 9.25
N ILE A 148 4.08 2.56 9.33
CA ILE A 148 3.80 3.39 10.52
C ILE A 148 2.28 3.51 10.74
N GLU A 149 1.50 3.83 9.71
CA GLU A 149 0.04 3.97 9.84
C GLU A 149 -0.63 2.66 10.25
N PHE A 150 -0.24 1.51 9.68
CA PHE A 150 -0.79 0.21 10.10
C PHE A 150 -0.47 -0.12 11.56
N MET A 151 0.69 0.31 12.06
CA MET A 151 1.08 0.15 13.47
C MET A 151 0.32 1.10 14.41
N ARG A 152 -0.20 2.22 13.90
CA ARG A 152 -1.03 3.19 14.64
C ARG A 152 -2.50 2.78 14.72
N VAL A 153 -2.95 1.81 13.92
CA VAL A 153 -4.34 1.37 13.96
C VAL A 153 -4.64 0.69 15.30
N THR A 154 -5.53 1.32 16.07
CA THR A 154 -6.00 0.80 17.36
C THR A 154 -7.43 0.29 17.20
N ALA A 155 -7.65 -0.96 17.62
CA ALA A 155 -8.98 -1.55 17.67
C ALA A 155 -9.61 -1.33 19.05
N THR A 156 -10.90 -1.05 19.07
CA THR A 156 -11.69 -0.88 20.30
C THR A 156 -12.71 -2.00 20.41
N ILE A 157 -12.96 -2.45 21.63
CA ILE A 157 -13.93 -3.52 21.87
C ILE A 157 -15.32 -2.88 22.00
N CYS A 158 -16.25 -3.32 21.16
CA CYS A 158 -17.64 -2.88 21.24
C CYS A 158 -18.32 -3.50 22.48
N PRO A 159 -19.08 -2.72 23.28
CA PRO A 159 -19.79 -3.23 24.45
C PRO A 159 -20.73 -4.39 24.11
N SER A 160 -20.83 -5.41 24.98
CA SER A 160 -21.60 -6.64 24.69
C SER A 160 -23.12 -6.42 24.63
N ASP A 161 -23.61 -5.33 25.24
CA ASP A 161 -24.99 -4.87 25.22
C ASP A 161 -25.34 -4.04 23.97
N ASP A 162 -24.34 -3.66 23.17
CA ASP A 162 -24.56 -2.93 21.93
C ASP A 162 -25.28 -3.80 20.89
N PRO A 163 -26.28 -3.25 20.15
CA PRO A 163 -26.95 -3.96 19.07
C PRO A 163 -26.00 -4.60 18.04
N ALA A 164 -24.85 -3.96 17.76
CA ALA A 164 -23.84 -4.48 16.85
C ALA A 164 -23.12 -5.70 17.41
N SER A 165 -22.80 -5.71 18.70
CA SER A 165 -22.19 -6.86 19.37
C SER A 165 -23.15 -8.04 19.46
N ILE A 166 -24.43 -7.78 19.73
CA ILE A 166 -25.47 -8.82 19.78
C ILE A 166 -25.68 -9.44 18.40
N SER A 167 -25.78 -8.61 17.35
CA SER A 167 -25.96 -9.11 15.97
C SER A 167 -24.73 -9.88 15.49
N TRP A 168 -23.53 -9.43 15.87
CA TRP A 168 -22.28 -10.10 15.57
C TRP A 168 -22.20 -11.48 16.24
N ALA A 169 -22.52 -11.57 17.53
CA ALA A 169 -22.50 -12.83 18.27
C ALA A 169 -23.54 -13.85 17.76
N THR A 170 -24.67 -13.37 17.23
CA THR A 170 -25.77 -14.24 16.79
C THR A 170 -25.61 -14.74 15.35
N GLY A 171 -25.10 -13.89 14.45
CA GLY A 171 -25.10 -14.19 13.01
C GLY A 171 -23.85 -13.73 12.25
N GLY A 172 -22.81 -13.25 12.93
CA GLY A 172 -21.59 -12.74 12.30
C GLY A 172 -21.81 -11.50 11.43
N MET A 173 -22.94 -10.82 11.60
CA MET A 173 -23.32 -9.65 10.79
C MET A 173 -23.24 -8.40 11.65
N PHE A 174 -22.49 -7.41 11.16
CA PHE A 174 -22.38 -6.11 11.82
C PHE A 174 -23.55 -5.21 11.42
N THR A 175 -24.22 -4.61 12.41
CA THR A 175 -25.29 -3.63 12.17
C THR A 175 -24.70 -2.23 12.09
N TYR A 176 -24.61 -1.70 10.88
CA TYR A 176 -24.12 -0.35 10.65
C TYR A 176 -25.05 0.71 11.22
N GLY A 177 -24.48 1.79 11.74
CA GLY A 177 -25.21 2.90 12.39
C GLY A 177 -25.21 2.84 13.92
N SER A 178 -24.67 1.77 14.52
CA SER A 178 -24.26 1.81 15.93
C SER A 178 -22.90 2.49 16.07
N ASN A 179 -22.75 3.28 17.13
CA ASN A 179 -21.49 3.95 17.45
C ASN A 179 -20.64 3.15 18.46
N CYS A 180 -21.08 1.95 18.90
CA CYS A 180 -20.35 1.12 19.88
C CYS A 180 -19.94 1.89 21.15
N SER A 181 -20.72 2.89 21.57
CA SER A 181 -20.38 3.83 22.65
C SER A 181 -19.03 4.56 22.48
N THR A 182 -18.52 4.66 21.25
CA THR A 182 -17.30 5.38 20.90
C THR A 182 -17.63 6.76 20.30
N ALA A 183 -16.75 7.73 20.53
CA ALA A 183 -16.83 9.05 19.92
C ALA A 183 -16.34 8.99 18.47
N CYS A 184 -17.13 8.41 17.57
CA CYS A 184 -16.82 8.23 16.16
C CYS A 184 -17.93 8.81 15.28
N THR A 185 -18.12 10.12 15.37
CA THR A 185 -19.11 10.88 14.60
C THR A 185 -18.48 12.19 14.14
N PRO A 186 -18.97 12.83 13.06
CA PRO A 186 -18.42 14.12 12.61
C PRO A 186 -18.43 15.21 13.69
N GLU A 187 -19.40 15.19 14.61
CA GLU A 187 -19.56 16.23 15.63
C GLU A 187 -18.69 16.03 16.87
N HIS A 188 -18.44 14.78 17.28
CA HIS A 188 -17.75 14.46 18.54
C HIS A 188 -16.48 13.62 18.36
N GLY A 189 -16.16 13.25 17.12
CA GLY A 189 -15.03 12.39 16.78
C GLY A 189 -13.76 13.14 16.39
N PRO A 190 -12.70 12.39 16.04
CA PRO A 190 -11.44 12.97 15.59
C PRO A 190 -11.62 13.69 14.26
N ILE A 191 -10.90 14.81 14.09
CA ILE A 191 -10.97 15.65 12.90
C ILE A 191 -9.70 15.43 12.09
N SER A 192 -9.85 15.07 10.81
CA SER A 192 -8.74 14.97 9.88
C SER A 192 -8.57 16.27 9.10
N SER A 193 -7.33 16.73 8.96
CA SER A 193 -7.02 17.89 8.12
C SER A 193 -7.18 17.60 6.61
N LEU A 194 -7.24 16.33 6.22
CA LEU A 194 -7.40 15.87 4.84
C LEU A 194 -8.88 15.63 4.46
N ARG A 195 -9.71 15.26 5.43
CA ARG A 195 -11.13 14.93 5.24
C ARG A 195 -12.00 16.09 5.75
N LEU A 196 -12.34 17.00 4.84
CA LEU A 196 -13.11 18.21 5.16
C LEU A 196 -14.43 18.24 4.38
N GLY A 197 -15.46 18.87 4.98
CA GLY A 197 -16.75 19.09 4.33
C GLY A 197 -17.42 17.75 3.98
N PRO A 198 -17.91 17.53 2.74
CA PRO A 198 -18.63 16.29 2.41
C PRO A 198 -17.86 14.97 2.61
N ALA A 199 -16.55 15.02 2.80
CA ALA A 199 -15.69 13.86 3.05
C ALA A 199 -15.33 13.67 4.55
N ASP A 200 -15.84 14.50 5.46
CA ASP A 200 -15.58 14.39 6.91
C ASP A 200 -16.35 13.24 7.59
N ASN A 201 -17.22 12.56 6.83
CA ASN A 201 -17.97 11.40 7.26
C ASN A 201 -17.06 10.30 7.83
N ILE A 202 -17.28 9.97 9.10
CA ILE A 202 -16.51 8.98 9.84
C ILE A 202 -17.46 7.94 10.46
N TYR A 203 -17.05 6.68 10.45
CA TYR A 203 -17.93 5.58 10.85
C TYR A 203 -17.20 4.54 11.70
N VAL A 204 -17.98 3.85 12.54
CA VAL A 204 -17.54 2.63 13.21
C VAL A 204 -17.68 1.46 12.24
N VAL A 205 -16.58 0.77 11.98
CA VAL A 205 -16.55 -0.43 11.14
C VAL A 205 -15.80 -1.56 11.84
N PRO A 206 -16.15 -2.83 11.59
CA PRO A 206 -15.39 -3.96 12.11
C PRO A 206 -13.96 -3.94 11.57
N VAL A 207 -13.02 -4.48 12.36
CA VAL A 207 -11.64 -4.66 11.89
C VAL A 207 -11.63 -5.53 10.62
N PRO A 208 -10.94 -5.12 9.54
CA PRO A 208 -10.83 -5.94 8.32
C PRO A 208 -10.14 -7.27 8.60
N THR A 209 -10.81 -8.37 8.22
CA THR A 209 -10.34 -9.74 8.52
C THR A 209 -9.58 -10.40 7.38
N GLU A 210 -9.89 -10.05 6.13
CA GLU A 210 -9.24 -10.66 4.95
C GLU A 210 -7.77 -10.26 4.83
N LEU A 211 -7.49 -8.99 5.12
CA LEU A 211 -6.15 -8.44 5.23
C LEU A 211 -6.04 -7.68 6.56
N SER A 212 -5.68 -8.41 7.62
CA SER A 212 -5.49 -7.80 8.94
C SER A 212 -4.39 -6.74 8.91
N THR A 213 -4.46 -5.78 9.83
CA THR A 213 -3.43 -4.74 9.98
C THR A 213 -2.04 -5.36 10.14
N GLY A 214 -1.88 -6.35 11.02
CA GLY A 214 -0.61 -7.04 11.23
C GLY A 214 -0.06 -7.76 10.00
N THR A 215 -0.91 -8.48 9.25
CA THR A 215 -0.49 -9.12 7.99
C THR A 215 -0.06 -8.08 6.96
N THR A 216 -0.80 -6.97 6.86
CA THR A 216 -0.49 -5.89 5.92
C THR A 216 0.85 -5.23 6.26
N THR A 217 1.11 -4.96 7.54
CA THR A 217 2.40 -4.43 8.02
C THR A 217 3.57 -5.33 7.61
N LEU A 218 3.45 -6.65 7.79
CA LEU A 218 4.51 -7.60 7.45
C LEU A 218 4.78 -7.64 5.94
N ILE A 219 3.72 -7.63 5.12
CA ILE A 219 3.87 -7.61 3.66
C ILE A 219 4.49 -6.28 3.21
N ALA A 220 4.06 -5.15 3.79
CA ALA A 220 4.61 -3.83 3.49
C ALA A 220 6.10 -3.75 3.84
N ALA A 221 6.49 -4.25 5.02
CA ALA A 221 7.89 -4.35 5.43
C ALA A 221 8.72 -5.24 4.48
N GLY A 222 8.16 -6.37 4.02
CA GLY A 222 8.80 -7.21 3.00
C GLY A 222 8.98 -6.49 1.65
N CYS A 223 8.02 -5.68 1.24
CA CYS A 223 8.12 -4.82 0.06
C CYS A 223 9.20 -3.74 0.22
N CYS A 224 9.38 -3.18 1.42
CA CYS A 224 10.48 -2.25 1.70
C CYS A 224 11.85 -2.91 1.50
N LEU A 225 12.03 -4.16 1.96
CA LEU A 225 13.28 -4.91 1.71
C LEU A 225 13.53 -5.09 0.22
N THR A 226 12.49 -5.38 -0.56
CA THR A 226 12.57 -5.49 -2.02
C THR A 226 13.06 -4.18 -2.65
N LEU A 227 12.53 -3.03 -2.21
CA LEU A 227 12.96 -1.72 -2.70
C LEU A 227 14.40 -1.38 -2.30
N LEU A 228 14.82 -1.72 -1.09
CA LEU A 228 16.22 -1.54 -0.67
C LEU A 228 17.17 -2.33 -1.57
N LEU A 229 16.81 -3.57 -1.92
CA LEU A 229 17.59 -4.36 -2.88
C LEU A 229 17.61 -3.71 -4.27
N LEU A 230 16.47 -3.16 -4.74
CA LEU A 230 16.40 -2.44 -6.01
C LEU A 230 17.26 -1.16 -5.99
N LEU A 231 17.23 -0.39 -4.89
CA LEU A 231 18.10 0.78 -4.70
C LEU A 231 19.58 0.39 -4.76
N VAL A 232 19.98 -0.64 -4.00
CA VAL A 232 21.37 -1.13 -4.02
C VAL A 232 21.77 -1.58 -5.42
N ALA A 233 20.88 -2.22 -6.19
CA ALA A 233 21.16 -2.62 -7.57
C ALA A 233 21.36 -1.39 -8.49
N THR A 234 20.49 -0.37 -8.39
CA THR A 234 20.64 0.87 -9.16
C THR A 234 21.90 1.66 -8.78
N PHE A 235 22.26 1.68 -7.49
CA PHE A 235 23.44 2.36 -6.97
C PHE A 235 24.74 1.60 -7.26
N LYS A 236 24.78 0.27 -7.14
CA LYS A 236 25.98 -0.52 -7.48
C LYS A 236 26.29 -0.50 -8.96
N ILE A 237 25.29 -0.43 -9.84
CA ILE A 237 25.51 -0.21 -11.28
C ILE A 237 26.17 1.14 -11.55
N LEU A 238 26.01 2.13 -10.66
CA LEU A 238 26.72 3.40 -10.71
C LEU A 238 28.20 3.28 -10.27
N ASP A 239 28.51 2.33 -9.38
CA ASP A 239 29.84 2.21 -8.74
C ASP A 239 30.72 1.06 -9.28
N THR A 240 30.20 0.19 -10.16
CA THR A 240 30.92 -1.03 -10.59
C THR A 240 30.91 -1.23 -12.10
N ARG A 241 31.99 -1.10 -12.88
CA ARG A 241 33.45 -0.98 -12.59
C ARG A 241 34.04 -1.92 -11.54
N LEU A 242 33.30 -2.93 -11.07
CA LEU A 242 33.86 -4.04 -10.30
C LEU A 242 33.67 -5.32 -11.09
N GLY A 243 34.79 -5.85 -11.55
CA GLY A 243 34.90 -7.01 -12.41
C GLY A 243 34.44 -8.28 -11.71
N PHE A 244 33.17 -8.61 -11.87
CA PHE A 244 32.70 -9.98 -11.67
C PHE A 244 32.99 -10.81 -12.94
N SER A 245 33.62 -11.97 -12.76
CA SER A 245 33.93 -12.91 -13.85
C SER A 245 32.66 -13.28 -14.63
N GLY A 246 32.74 -13.24 -15.97
CA GLY A 246 31.59 -13.37 -16.87
C GLY A 246 30.77 -14.67 -16.71
N LYS A 247 31.38 -15.76 -16.22
CA LYS A 247 30.67 -17.02 -15.94
C LYS A 247 29.77 -16.94 -14.70
N PHE A 248 30.22 -16.25 -13.66
CA PHE A 248 29.43 -16.07 -12.43
C PHE A 248 28.26 -15.11 -12.67
N LYS A 249 28.49 -14.05 -13.47
CA LYS A 249 27.45 -13.11 -13.92
C LYS A 249 26.35 -13.83 -14.70
N LEU A 250 26.71 -14.66 -15.68
CA LEU A 250 25.76 -15.43 -16.50
C LEU A 250 24.92 -16.42 -15.68
N VAL A 251 25.54 -17.12 -14.73
CA VAL A 251 24.83 -18.05 -13.84
C VAL A 251 23.85 -17.29 -12.94
N LEU A 252 24.26 -16.17 -12.34
CA LEU A 252 23.37 -15.34 -11.51
C LEU A 252 22.19 -14.77 -12.32
N GLU A 253 22.41 -14.38 -13.57
CA GLU A 253 21.36 -13.88 -14.48
C GLU A 253 20.36 -14.99 -14.83
N ILE A 254 20.83 -16.17 -15.25
CA ILE A 254 19.97 -17.31 -15.62
C ILE A 254 19.17 -17.85 -14.42
N TRP A 255 19.82 -18.03 -13.27
CA TRP A 255 19.13 -18.46 -12.05
C TRP A 255 18.15 -17.39 -11.55
N GLY A 256 18.51 -16.11 -11.72
CA GLY A 256 17.62 -14.99 -11.46
C GLY A 256 16.35 -15.06 -12.30
N ASP A 257 16.44 -15.29 -13.61
CA ASP A 257 15.27 -15.28 -14.48
C ASP A 257 14.35 -16.50 -14.30
N LEU A 258 14.90 -17.66 -13.91
CA LEU A 258 14.10 -18.87 -13.67
C LEU A 258 13.37 -18.87 -12.32
N LEU A 259 13.93 -18.24 -11.28
CA LEU A 259 13.34 -18.23 -9.93
C LEU A 259 12.69 -16.90 -9.55
N ILE A 260 13.33 -15.75 -9.84
CA ILE A 260 12.86 -14.45 -9.37
C ILE A 260 11.56 -14.07 -10.08
N LEU A 261 11.51 -14.17 -11.42
CA LEU A 261 10.34 -13.76 -12.18
C LEU A 261 9.04 -14.51 -11.79
N PRO A 262 9.01 -15.85 -11.66
CA PRO A 262 7.80 -16.55 -11.21
C PRO A 262 7.47 -16.27 -9.74
N ILE A 263 8.46 -16.14 -8.85
CA ILE A 263 8.21 -15.82 -7.43
C ILE A 263 7.57 -14.45 -7.29
N PHE A 264 8.14 -13.42 -7.93
CA PHE A 264 7.60 -12.06 -7.88
C PHE A 264 6.21 -11.96 -8.51
N THR A 265 5.98 -12.70 -9.60
CA THR A 265 4.65 -12.78 -10.22
C THR A 265 3.64 -13.49 -9.31
N ALA A 266 4.02 -14.58 -8.65
CA ALA A 266 3.16 -15.29 -7.71
C ALA A 266 2.82 -14.44 -6.48
N LEU A 267 3.81 -13.73 -5.93
CA LEU A 267 3.61 -12.78 -4.83
C LEU A 267 2.69 -11.64 -5.24
N MET A 268 2.89 -11.09 -6.45
CA MET A 268 2.02 -10.04 -6.99
C MET A 268 0.57 -10.52 -7.10
N LEU A 269 0.35 -11.72 -7.63
CA LEU A 269 -0.99 -12.31 -7.73
C LEU A 269 -1.60 -12.58 -6.35
N ALA A 270 -0.80 -13.03 -5.37
CA ALA A 270 -1.28 -13.24 -4.00
C ALA A 270 -1.74 -11.93 -3.35
N VAL A 271 -0.96 -10.86 -3.45
CA VAL A 271 -1.34 -9.52 -2.97
C VAL A 271 -2.57 -9.00 -3.71
N LEU A 272 -2.63 -9.17 -5.04
CA LEU A 272 -3.78 -8.78 -5.84
C LEU A 272 -5.06 -9.47 -5.33
N VAL A 273 -5.06 -10.80 -5.27
CA VAL A 273 -6.24 -11.58 -4.87
C VAL A 273 -6.64 -11.25 -3.44
N LYS A 274 -5.68 -11.21 -2.49
CA LYS A 274 -6.00 -10.91 -1.09
C LYS A 274 -6.47 -9.48 -0.87
N GLY A 275 -5.86 -8.51 -1.53
CA GLY A 275 -6.32 -7.12 -1.44
C GLY A 275 -7.71 -6.96 -2.04
N GLU A 276 -7.99 -7.60 -3.17
CA GLU A 276 -9.34 -7.59 -3.76
C GLU A 276 -10.38 -8.24 -2.84
N MET A 277 -10.10 -9.40 -2.24
CA MET A 277 -10.96 -10.01 -1.23
C MET A 277 -11.23 -9.03 -0.07
N ASN A 278 -10.20 -8.31 0.38
CA ASN A 278 -10.34 -7.28 1.42
C ASN A 278 -11.25 -6.13 1.00
N PHE A 279 -11.12 -5.61 -0.23
CA PHE A 279 -12.01 -4.54 -0.71
C PHE A 279 -13.46 -4.99 -0.94
N TRP A 280 -13.68 -6.27 -1.23
CA TRP A 280 -15.04 -6.82 -1.35
C TRP A 280 -15.69 -7.15 -0.01
N SER A 281 -14.96 -7.04 1.10
CA SER A 281 -15.51 -7.17 2.44
C SER A 281 -16.52 -6.05 2.74
N LEU A 282 -17.52 -6.35 3.57
CA LEU A 282 -18.58 -5.39 3.93
C LEU A 282 -18.01 -4.14 4.60
N GLN A 283 -16.96 -4.33 5.41
CA GLN A 283 -16.27 -3.29 6.16
C GLN A 283 -15.63 -2.25 5.23
N MET A 284 -14.95 -2.70 4.18
CA MET A 284 -14.26 -1.82 3.24
C MET A 284 -15.20 -1.17 2.21
N LYS A 285 -16.33 -1.84 1.89
CA LYS A 285 -17.34 -1.35 0.95
C LYS A 285 -18.32 -0.34 1.58
N TYR A 286 -18.40 -0.31 2.90
CA TYR A 286 -19.34 0.55 3.60
C TYR A 286 -19.01 2.03 3.37
N GLN A 287 -19.99 2.79 2.86
CA GLN A 287 -19.89 4.23 2.59
C GLN A 287 -18.68 4.64 1.72
N THR A 288 -18.14 3.72 0.91
CA THR A 288 -17.06 4.04 -0.04
C THR A 288 -17.49 5.21 -0.92
N GLU A 289 -16.63 6.24 -0.99
CA GLU A 289 -16.98 7.47 -1.69
C GLU A 289 -17.13 7.24 -3.20
N ALA A 290 -18.00 8.02 -3.82
CA ALA A 290 -18.09 8.05 -5.28
C ALA A 290 -16.75 8.52 -5.88
N MET A 291 -16.40 8.02 -7.07
CA MET A 291 -15.16 8.36 -7.79
C MET A 291 -14.92 9.87 -8.01
N GLN A 292 -15.96 10.71 -7.84
CA GLN A 292 -15.89 12.16 -8.06
C GLN A 292 -15.48 12.97 -6.80
N SER A 293 -15.33 12.32 -5.64
CA SER A 293 -14.96 12.99 -4.40
C SER A 293 -13.45 13.34 -4.33
N ILE A 294 -13.18 14.54 -3.77
CA ILE A 294 -11.96 15.26 -3.33
C ILE A 294 -10.57 14.69 -3.69
N VAL A 295 -10.35 13.38 -3.65
CA VAL A 295 -9.04 12.70 -3.76
C VAL A 295 -8.62 12.42 -5.22
N GLY A 296 -9.53 12.58 -6.20
CA GLY A 296 -9.21 12.44 -7.64
C GLY A 296 -8.17 13.45 -8.19
N GLN A 297 -7.78 14.46 -7.42
CA GLN A 297 -6.87 15.54 -7.86
C GLN A 297 -5.37 15.20 -7.72
N TRP A 298 -4.99 14.15 -6.99
CA TRP A 298 -3.58 13.81 -6.78
C TRP A 298 -2.89 13.29 -8.05
N ALA A 299 -3.61 12.53 -8.88
CA ALA A 299 -3.02 11.92 -10.07
C ALA A 299 -2.51 12.95 -11.10
N PRO A 300 -3.26 14.02 -11.46
CA PRO A 300 -2.74 15.08 -12.31
C PRO A 300 -1.56 15.85 -11.69
N VAL A 301 -1.61 16.17 -10.38
CA VAL A 301 -0.56 16.94 -9.68
C VAL A 301 0.76 16.16 -9.69
N VAL A 302 0.73 14.91 -9.22
CA VAL A 302 1.92 14.05 -9.16
C VAL A 302 2.40 13.69 -10.55
N GLY A 303 1.50 13.39 -11.49
CA GLY A 303 1.84 13.14 -12.89
C GLY A 303 2.60 14.32 -13.51
N THR A 304 2.16 15.55 -13.24
CA THR A 304 2.83 16.77 -13.71
C THR A 304 4.18 16.98 -13.02
N ALA A 305 4.26 16.80 -11.70
CA ALA A 305 5.51 16.94 -10.94
C ALA A 305 6.57 15.94 -11.42
N LEU A 306 6.20 14.66 -11.60
CA LEU A 306 7.09 13.64 -12.14
C LEU A 306 7.50 13.93 -13.58
N ALA A 307 6.60 14.47 -14.42
CA ALA A 307 6.93 14.88 -15.78
C ALA A 307 7.96 16.03 -15.80
N ILE A 308 7.81 17.03 -14.92
CA ILE A 308 8.76 18.14 -14.79
C ILE A 308 10.12 17.63 -14.31
N LEU A 309 10.15 16.81 -13.25
CA LEU A 309 11.39 16.22 -12.73
C LEU A 309 12.09 15.34 -13.77
N GLY A 310 11.32 14.52 -14.50
CA GLY A 310 11.84 13.73 -15.62
C GLY A 310 12.45 14.60 -16.72
N ALA A 311 11.79 15.72 -17.09
CA ALA A 311 12.31 16.65 -18.08
C ALA A 311 13.59 17.38 -17.63
N ILE A 312 13.71 17.73 -16.33
CA ILE A 312 14.92 18.35 -15.76
C ILE A 312 16.07 17.34 -15.74
N CYS A 313 15.82 16.11 -15.31
CA CYS A 313 16.83 15.04 -15.36
C CYS A 313 17.30 14.78 -16.79
N TRP A 314 16.40 14.80 -17.77
CA TRP A 314 16.77 14.67 -19.19
C TRP A 314 17.68 15.82 -19.65
N LYS A 315 17.29 17.07 -19.37
CA LYS A 315 18.01 18.26 -19.87
C LYS A 315 19.43 18.39 -19.32
N ASN A 316 19.69 17.97 -18.09
CA ASN A 316 21.02 18.07 -17.47
C ASN A 316 22.02 17.02 -17.98
N GLU A 317 21.58 16.00 -18.73
CA GLU A 317 22.46 15.00 -19.34
C GLU A 317 22.93 15.36 -20.77
N ASP A 318 22.24 16.30 -21.44
CA ASP A 318 22.60 16.78 -22.79
C ASP A 318 23.59 17.97 -22.79
N SER A 319 24.02 18.43 -21.61
CA SER A 319 24.92 19.59 -21.39
C SER A 319 26.24 19.20 -20.73
#